data_AF-A0A3B0X7X7-F1
#
_entry.id   AF-A0A3B0X7X7-F1
#
_cell.length_a   1.000
_cell.length_b   1.000
_cell.length_c   1.000
_cell.angle_alpha   90.00
_cell.angle_beta   90.00
_cell.angle_gamma   90.00
#
_symmetry.space_group_name_H-M   'P 1'
#
loop_
_entity.id
_entity.type
_entity.pdbx_description
1 polymer ?
#
loop_
_entity_poly.entity_id
_entity_poly.type
_entity_poly.pdbx_seq_one_letter_code
_entity_poly.pdbx_strand_id
1 'polypeptide(L)' 'MNFYNNMHPYYCGIDLHARLLYVCILDQEGNTLVHKEISADKTKLLNLLKPYIGNIVVGVECMPCWYWVSRLQKNP' A
#
# COMPACT_ATOMS: atom_id res chain seq x y z
N MET A 1 13.59 -0.11 20.47
CA MET A 1 12.68 0.16 19.35
C MET A 1 13.08 1.48 18.71
N ASN A 2 13.28 1.52 17.39
CA ASN A 2 13.45 2.78 16.67
C ASN A 2 12.07 3.25 16.21
N PHE A 3 11.63 4.40 16.71
CA PHE A 3 10.34 4.99 16.33
C PHE A 3 10.51 5.80 15.04
N TYR A 4 9.60 5.58 14.10
CA TYR A 4 9.56 6.33 12.86
C TYR A 4 8.69 7.57 13.05
N ASN A 5 9.31 8.75 13.13
CA ASN A 5 8.62 10.01 13.43
C ASN A 5 8.44 10.92 12.19
N ASN A 6 8.72 10.43 10.98
CA ASN A 6 8.51 11.21 9.77
C ASN A 6 7.06 11.07 9.31
N MET A 7 6.44 12.20 8.98
CA MET A 7 5.12 12.23 8.36
C MET A 7 5.28 12.14 6.84
N HIS A 8 4.39 11.38 6.21
CA HIS A 8 4.30 11.28 4.76
C HIS A 8 3.01 11.93 4.26
N PRO A 9 3.00 12.47 3.05
CA PRO A 9 1.81 13.07 2.47
C PRO A 9 0.73 12.03 2.13
N TYR A 10 1.09 10.75 1.98
CA TYR A 10 0.15 9.68 1.63
C TYR A 10 0.34 8.43 2.49
N TYR A 11 -0.77 7.82 2.89
CA TYR A 11 -0.82 6.55 3.61
C TYR A 11 -1.70 5.56 2.86
N CYS A 12 -1.15 4.41 2.50
CA CYS A 12 -1.87 3.30 1.89
C CYS A 12 -2.10 2.20 2.91
N GLY A 13 -3.35 1.82 3.13
CA GLY A 13 -3.75 0.56 3.76
C GLY A 13 -4.14 -0.45 2.70
N ILE A 14 -3.67 -1.69 2.83
CA ILE A 14 -4.10 -2.81 1.99
C ILE A 14 -4.60 -3.90 2.93
N ASP A 15 -5.88 -4.24 2.79
CA ASP A 15 -6.46 -5.42 3.40
C ASP A 15 -6.59 -6.54 2.35
N LEU A 16 -6.20 -7.75 2.73
CA LEU A 16 -6.02 -8.88 1.85
C LEU A 16 -7.11 -9.92 2.11
N HIS A 17 -7.96 -10.13 1.12
CA HIS A 17 -8.89 -11.25 1.08
C HIS A 17 -8.45 -12.25 0.00
N ALA A 18 -8.83 -13.53 0.09
CA ALA A 18 -8.22 -14.65 -0.65
C ALA A 18 -7.86 -14.42 -2.14
N ARG A 19 -8.61 -13.58 -2.87
CA ARG A 19 -8.36 -13.22 -4.28
C ARG A 19 -8.48 -11.72 -4.57
N LEU A 20 -8.70 -10.90 -3.54
CA LEU A 20 -9.05 -9.49 -3.64
C LEU A 20 -8.19 -8.67 -2.68
N LEU A 21 -7.86 -7.45 -3.10
CA LEU A 21 -7.16 -6.45 -2.30
C LEU A 21 -8.10 -5.27 -2.12
N TYR A 22 -8.39 -4.95 -0.87
CA TYR A 22 -9.01 -3.69 -0.51
C TYR A 22 -7.91 -2.67 -0.32
N VAL A 23 -7.78 -1.75 -1.25
CA VAL A 23 -6.77 -0.70 -1.20
C VAL A 23 -7.43 0.62 -0.81
N CYS A 24 -6.95 1.20 0.27
CA CYS A 24 -7.32 2.53 0.74
C CYS A 24 -6.07 3.43 0.75
N ILE A 25 -6.15 4.61 0.13
CA ILE A 25 -5.11 5.64 0.19
C ILE A 25 -5.72 6.90 0.80
N LEU A 26 -5.08 7.38 1.85
CA LEU A 26 -5.41 8.62 2.54
C LEU A 26 -4.34 9.67 2.26
N ASP A 27 -4.74 10.94 2.25
CA ASP A 27 -3.81 12.05 2.38
C ASP A 27 -3.39 12.26 3.85
N GLN A 28 -2.50 13.24 4.07
CA GLN A 28 -2.01 13.59 5.40
C GLN A 28 -3.12 14.13 6.33
N GLU A 29 -4.18 14.70 5.79
CA GLU A 29 -5.33 15.23 6.56
C GLU A 29 -6.35 14.13 6.89
N GLY A 30 -6.16 12.92 6.35
CA GLY A 30 -7.04 11.77 6.55
C GLY A 30 -8.17 11.66 5.53
N ASN A 31 -8.17 12.47 4.46
CA ASN A 31 -9.16 12.35 3.40
C ASN A 31 -8.86 11.14 2.52
N THR A 32 -9.92 10.43 2.14
CA THR A 32 -9.80 9.26 1.26
C THR A 32 -9.59 9.70 -0.19
N LEU A 33 -8.39 9.45 -0.72
CA LEU A 33 -8.05 9.69 -2.13
C LEU A 33 -8.43 8.50 -3.01
N VAL A 34 -8.19 7.28 -2.51
CA VAL A 34 -8.50 6.03 -3.21
C VAL A 34 -9.14 5.08 -2.23
N HIS A 35 -10.24 4.47 -2.63
CA HIS A 35 -10.80 3.30 -1.95
C HIS A 35 -11.35 2.36 -3.02
N LYS A 36 -10.63 1.26 -3.29
CA LYS A 36 -10.97 0.34 -4.37
C LYS A 36 -10.67 -1.10 -3.99
N GLU A 37 -11.56 -1.98 -4.42
CA GLU A 37 -11.30 -3.42 -4.47
C GLU A 37 -10.66 -3.76 -5.83
N ILE A 38 -9.52 -4.43 -5.80
CA ILE A 38 -8.85 -4.94 -7.00
C ILE A 38 -8.57 -6.43 -6.85
N SER A 39 -8.45 -7.16 -7.96
CA SER A 39 -7.94 -8.54 -7.89
C SER A 39 -6.52 -8.54 -7.31
N ALA A 40 -6.17 -9.59 -6.55
CA ALA A 40 -4.84 -9.82 -5.97
C ALA A 40 -3.75 -10.06 -7.03
N ASP A 41 -3.44 -9.00 -7.77
CA ASP A 41 -2.48 -8.95 -8.85
C ASP A 41 -1.48 -7.82 -8.59
N LYS A 42 -0.19 -8.18 -8.62
CA LYS A 42 0.92 -7.27 -8.36
C LYS A 42 0.93 -6.08 -9.33
N THR A 43 0.62 -6.31 -10.60
CA THR A 43 0.67 -5.29 -11.65
C THR A 43 -0.43 -4.25 -11.43
N LYS A 44 -1.64 -4.69 -11.09
CA LYS A 44 -2.74 -3.78 -10.74
C LYS A 44 -2.42 -2.93 -9.53
N LEU A 45 -1.86 -3.53 -8.48
CA LEU A 45 -1.44 -2.79 -7.29
C LEU A 45 -0.35 -1.77 -7.62
N LEU A 46 0.68 -2.16 -8.38
CA LEU A 46 1.76 -1.26 -8.80
C LEU A 46 1.23 -0.08 -9.63
N ASN A 47 0.31 -0.34 -10.56
CA ASN A 47 -0.29 0.72 -11.37
C ASN A 47 -1.10 1.71 -10.52
N LEU A 48 -1.79 1.22 -9.49
CA LEU A 48 -2.55 2.04 -8.55
C LEU A 48 -1.64 2.91 -7.67
N LEU A 49 -0.52 2.34 -7.22
CA LEU A 49 0.45 3.04 -6.37
C LEU A 49 1.37 3.98 -7.15
N LYS A 50 1.54 3.77 -8.47
CA LYS A 50 2.46 4.51 -9.35
C LYS A 50 2.50 6.03 -9.14
N PRO A 51 1.37 6.77 -9.04
CA PRO A 51 1.40 8.21 -8.84
C PRO A 51 1.87 8.65 -7.45
N TYR A 52 1.93 7.74 -6.48
CA TYR A 52 2.29 8.04 -5.08
C TYR A 52 3.66 7.48 -4.66
N ILE A 53 4.32 6.70 -5.54
CA ILE A 53 5.63 6.09 -5.26
C ILE A 53 6.66 7.18 -4.90
N GLY A 54 7.38 6.96 -3.79
CA GLY A 54 8.38 7.89 -3.25
C GLY A 54 7.88 8.70 -2.04
N ASN A 55 6.57 8.97 -1.98
CA ASN A 55 5.95 9.81 -0.95
C ASN A 55 4.84 9.10 -0.15
N ILE A 56 4.68 7.79 -0.35
CA ILE A 56 3.63 6.99 0.27
C ILE A 56 4.21 5.97 1.26
N VAL A 57 3.55 5.80 2.40
CA VAL A 57 3.76 4.68 3.32
C VAL A 57 2.71 3.63 3.04
N VAL A 58 3.12 2.36 2.91
CA VAL A 58 2.19 1.25 2.64
C VAL A 58 2.18 0.30 3.83
N GLY A 59 1.03 0.19 4.48
CA GLY A 59 0.72 -0.83 5.48
C GLY A 59 -0.13 -1.93 4.85
N VAL A 60 0.21 -3.19 5.11
CA VAL A 60 -0.49 -4.34 4.53
C VAL A 60 -0.85 -5.30 5.65
N GLU A 61 -2.14 -5.56 5.81
CA GLU A 61 -2.61 -6.70 6.59
C GLU A 61 -2.37 -7.96 5.77
N CYS A 62 -1.49 -8.83 6.24
CA CYS A 62 -0.98 -9.95 5.45
C CYS A 62 -1.14 -11.26 6.22
N MET A 63 -1.78 -12.25 5.59
CA MET A 63 -1.62 -13.66 5.98
C MET A 63 -0.24 -14.17 5.53
N PRO A 64 0.42 -15.12 6.22
CA PRO A 64 1.86 -15.45 6.11
C PRO A 64 2.44 -15.70 4.69
N CYS A 65 1.60 -15.97 3.70
CA CYS A 65 2.01 -16.39 2.35
C CYS A 65 2.45 -15.24 1.41
N TRP A 66 2.40 -13.96 1.81
CA TRP A 66 2.49 -12.83 0.87
C TRP A 66 3.63 -11.82 1.14
N TYR A 67 4.74 -12.26 1.75
CA TYR A 67 5.97 -11.47 1.97
C TYR A 67 6.50 -10.73 0.73
N TRP A 68 6.16 -11.15 -0.49
CA TRP A 68 6.61 -10.47 -1.71
C TRP A 68 6.12 -9.02 -1.84
N VAL A 69 5.04 -8.63 -1.15
CA VAL A 69 4.56 -7.22 -1.15
C VAL A 69 5.58 -6.30 -0.49
N SER A 70 6.31 -6.78 0.52
CA SER A 70 7.43 -6.05 1.13
C SER A 70 8.62 -5.85 0.18
N ARG A 71 8.67 -6.59 -0.94
CA ARG A 71 9.77 -6.54 -1.92
C ARG A 71 9.56 -5.49 -3.02
N LEU A 72 8.50 -4.69 -2.96
CA LEU A 72 8.20 -3.66 -3.96
C LEU A 72 9.23 -2.52 -4.00
N GLN A 73 10.18 -2.46 -3.06
CA GLN A 73 11.16 -1.39 -2.92
C GLN A 73 12.54 -1.65 -3.56
N LYS A 74 12.70 -2.65 -4.44
CA LYS A 74 13.96 -2.87 -5.16
C LYS A 74 13.75 -3.01 -6.66
N ASN A 75 13.99 -1.92 -7.39
CA ASN A 75 14.68 -2.00 -8.68
C ASN A 75 16.09 -1.39 -8.47
N PRO A 76 17.16 -2.02 -8.97
CA PRO A 76 18.46 -1.38 -9.10
C PRO A 76 18.41 -0.19 -10.07
#